data_AF-A0A9W8LXY6-F1
#
_entry.id   AF-A0A9W8LXY6-F1
#
_cell.length_a   1.000
_cell.length_b   1.000
_cell.length_c   1.000
_cell.angle_alpha   90.00
_cell.angle_beta   90.00
_cell.angle_gamma   90.00
#
_symmetry.space_group_name_H-M   'P 1'
#
loop_
_entity.id
_entity.type
_entity.pdbx_description
1 polymer ?
#
loop_
_entity_poly.entity_id
_entity_poly.type
_entity_poly.pdbx_seq_one_letter_code
_entity_poly.pdbx_strand_id
1 'polypeptide(L)'
;MDRFLSEHVMALHSGTASRADSTNASQQVQPNDAAANSNLRDSLRLRPGEKIDHIPPPLLRKYVAYARKYVHPWLTAGATQKLQTFYLELRKDHRTIDSTPITTRQLEAMVRLAEARARAELREQVTESDAEQVIEIMRCSLFQTYEDEEGTMDFSRSQMGTGVSGTSDVKRFVAKLHKVSQETYNNMFTFSMMQTIATEMGLRFTNFQDIIDRLNNQNYIIKKGPRSYQLTTF
;
A
#
# COMPACT_ATOMS: atom_id res chain seq x y z
N MET A 1 15.44 -19.85 -9.92
CA MET A 1 16.07 -18.79 -9.11
C MET A 1 15.27 -18.54 -7.84
N ASP A 2 14.03 -18.07 -7.91
CA ASP A 2 13.36 -17.50 -6.72
C ASP A 2 12.76 -18.50 -5.73
N ARG A 3 12.43 -19.70 -6.20
CA ARG A 3 12.00 -20.79 -5.31
C ARG A 3 13.11 -21.16 -4.32
N PHE A 4 14.34 -21.29 -4.80
CA PHE A 4 15.51 -21.61 -3.96
C PHE A 4 15.86 -20.50 -2.98
N LEU A 5 15.70 -19.23 -3.38
CA LEU A 5 15.89 -18.08 -2.49
C LEU A 5 14.80 -18.03 -1.40
N SER A 6 13.54 -18.21 -1.78
CA SER A 6 12.43 -18.25 -0.82
C SER A 6 12.57 -19.42 0.15
N GLU A 7 12.94 -20.60 -0.33
CA GLU A 7 13.19 -21.79 0.49
C GLU A 7 14.34 -21.56 1.48
N HIS A 8 15.43 -20.92 1.05
CA HIS A 8 16.55 -20.58 1.92
C HIS A 8 16.15 -19.62 3.05
N VAL A 9 15.39 -18.55 2.74
CA VAL A 9 14.88 -17.63 3.77
C VAL A 9 13.96 -18.36 4.73
N MET A 10 13.04 -19.20 4.23
CA MET A 10 12.12 -19.93 5.11
C MET A 10 12.85 -20.94 6.01
N ALA A 11 13.86 -21.63 5.49
CA ALA A 11 14.66 -22.59 6.26
C ALA A 11 15.44 -21.93 7.42
N LEU A 12 15.92 -20.68 7.24
CA LEU A 12 16.59 -19.92 8.30
C LEU A 12 15.65 -19.57 9.46
N HIS A 13 14.35 -19.45 9.18
CA HIS A 13 13.34 -19.00 10.15
C HIS A 13 12.43 -20.13 10.69
N SER A 14 12.49 -21.33 10.09
CA SER A 14 11.63 -22.48 10.46
C SER A 14 12.17 -23.32 11.63
N GLY A 15 13.28 -22.92 12.27
CA GLY A 15 13.76 -23.50 13.53
C GLY A 15 13.76 -25.03 13.59
N THR A 16 14.63 -25.70 12.83
CA THR A 16 14.82 -27.15 12.99
C THR A 16 15.53 -27.46 14.30
N ALA A 17 14.75 -27.63 15.37
CA ALA A 17 15.12 -28.34 16.57
C ALA A 17 14.02 -29.36 16.89
N SER A 18 14.32 -30.63 16.65
CA SER A 18 13.48 -31.78 17.01
C SER A 18 13.31 -31.84 18.53
N ARG A 19 12.06 -31.77 19.03
CA ARG A 19 11.68 -32.31 20.34
C ARG A 19 10.19 -32.68 20.36
N ALA A 20 9.96 -33.89 20.87
CA ALA A 20 8.71 -34.63 20.83
C ALA A 20 7.71 -34.24 21.93
N ASP A 21 6.47 -34.08 21.49
CA ASP A 21 5.20 -34.66 21.96
C ASP A 21 4.56 -34.34 23.34
N SER A 22 3.23 -34.16 23.23
CA SER A 22 2.14 -34.49 24.17
C SER A 22 1.77 -33.55 25.33
N THR A 23 0.60 -32.90 25.25
CA THR A 23 -0.68 -33.39 25.82
C THR A 23 -1.80 -32.33 25.84
N ASN A 24 -3.03 -32.82 25.67
CA ASN A 24 -4.32 -32.12 25.60
C ASN A 24 -4.74 -31.38 26.88
N ALA A 25 -5.46 -30.26 26.72
CA ALA A 25 -6.60 -29.91 27.56
C ALA A 25 -7.55 -28.93 26.84
N SER A 26 -8.73 -29.43 26.51
CA SER A 26 -9.85 -28.67 25.96
C SER A 26 -10.47 -27.75 27.01
N GLN A 27 -10.79 -26.51 26.64
CA GLN A 27 -11.96 -25.83 27.20
C GLN A 27 -12.55 -24.89 26.14
N GLN A 28 -13.78 -25.24 25.74
CA GLN A 28 -14.61 -24.51 24.79
C GLN A 28 -15.09 -23.20 25.40
N VAL A 29 -14.94 -22.11 24.66
CA VAL A 29 -15.82 -20.95 24.72
C VAL A 29 -16.10 -20.50 23.29
N GLN A 30 -17.30 -20.77 22.78
CA GLN A 30 -17.88 -20.03 21.66
C GLN A 30 -18.30 -18.65 22.19
N PRO A 31 -18.10 -17.56 21.42
CA PRO A 31 -19.27 -17.10 20.66
C PRO A 31 -18.97 -16.44 19.30
N ASN A 32 -19.95 -16.65 18.41
CA ASN A 32 -20.44 -15.75 17.37
C ASN A 32 -19.62 -15.56 16.07
N ASP A 33 -20.07 -16.34 15.09
CA ASP A 33 -19.97 -16.15 13.65
C ASP A 33 -20.50 -14.78 13.19
N ALA A 34 -19.65 -13.75 13.22
CA ALA A 34 -19.87 -12.49 12.48
C ALA A 34 -18.59 -11.70 12.14
N ALA A 35 -17.40 -12.24 12.42
CA ALA A 35 -16.14 -11.49 12.33
C ALA A 35 -15.23 -11.88 11.15
N ALA A 36 -15.71 -12.68 10.20
CA ALA A 36 -14.86 -13.25 9.15
C ALA A 36 -14.49 -12.27 8.01
N ASN A 37 -14.85 -10.99 8.09
CA ASN A 37 -14.58 -10.04 7.00
C ASN A 37 -14.38 -8.57 7.41
N SER A 38 -14.03 -8.31 8.67
CA SER A 38 -13.60 -6.97 9.07
C SER A 38 -12.12 -6.79 8.75
N ASN A 39 -11.76 -5.79 7.94
CA ASN A 39 -10.37 -5.40 7.75
C ASN A 39 -9.71 -5.15 9.12
N LEU A 40 -8.43 -5.45 9.28
CA LEU A 40 -7.63 -5.17 10.48
C LEU A 40 -7.83 -3.73 10.97
N ARG A 41 -7.96 -2.77 10.03
CA ARG A 41 -8.25 -1.37 10.35
C ARG A 41 -9.57 -1.18 11.09
N ASP A 42 -10.62 -1.91 10.69
CA ASP A 42 -11.93 -1.81 11.32
C ASP A 42 -11.98 -2.54 12.68
N SER A 43 -11.21 -3.62 12.83
CA SER A 43 -11.06 -4.30 14.12
C SER A 43 -10.28 -3.47 15.16
N LEU A 44 -9.40 -2.58 14.72
CA LEU A 44 -8.58 -1.73 15.59
C LEU A 44 -9.22 -0.37 15.91
N ARG A 45 -10.43 -0.09 15.40
CA ARG A 45 -11.15 1.15 15.69
C ARG A 45 -11.77 1.10 17.08
N LEU A 46 -11.44 2.12 17.88
CA LEU A 46 -12.09 2.35 19.16
C LEU A 46 -13.57 2.65 18.94
N ARG A 47 -14.42 1.98 19.71
CA ARG A 47 -15.85 2.25 19.64
C ARG A 47 -16.14 3.62 20.28
N PRO A 48 -17.12 4.39 19.76
CA PRO A 48 -17.49 5.65 20.37
C PRO A 48 -17.88 5.46 21.85
N GLY A 49 -17.13 6.08 22.77
CA GLY A 49 -17.34 5.99 24.21
C GLY A 49 -16.53 4.90 24.94
N GLU A 50 -15.71 4.13 24.23
CA GLU A 50 -14.78 3.16 24.84
C GLU A 50 -13.63 3.89 25.54
N LYS A 51 -13.51 3.69 26.85
CA LYS A 51 -12.41 4.26 27.65
C LYS A 51 -11.26 3.25 27.68
N ILE A 52 -10.11 3.62 27.11
CA ILE A 52 -8.90 2.83 27.21
C ILE A 52 -8.26 3.10 28.57
N ASP A 53 -8.01 2.04 29.33
CA ASP A 53 -7.15 2.15 30.51
C ASP A 53 -5.67 2.14 30.06
N HIS A 54 -4.94 3.19 30.41
CA HIS A 54 -3.58 3.37 29.92
C HIS A 54 -2.60 2.57 30.76
N ILE A 55 -1.81 1.74 30.10
CA ILE A 55 -0.70 1.03 30.75
C ILE A 55 0.34 2.06 31.21
N PRO A 56 0.76 2.04 32.49
CA PRO A 56 1.79 2.94 32.98
C PRO A 56 3.09 2.82 32.15
N PRO A 57 3.73 3.92 31.71
CA PRO A 57 4.94 3.87 30.90
C PRO A 57 6.10 3.03 31.49
N PRO A 58 6.34 3.02 32.82
CA PRO A 58 7.37 2.16 33.41
C PRO A 58 7.08 0.67 33.23
N LEU A 59 5.81 0.27 33.26
CA LEU A 59 5.40 -1.12 33.07
C LEU A 59 5.58 -1.54 31.61
N LEU A 60 5.16 -0.70 30.66
CA LEU A 60 5.36 -0.95 29.24
C LEU A 60 6.84 -1.13 28.88
N ARG A 61 7.73 -0.31 29.45
CA ARG A 61 9.18 -0.44 29.24
C ARG A 61 9.71 -1.79 29.74
N LYS A 62 9.26 -2.24 30.92
CA LYS A 62 9.63 -3.55 31.46
C LYS A 62 9.09 -4.69 30.60
N TYR A 63 7.86 -4.57 30.12
CA TYR A 63 7.21 -5.53 29.23
C TYR A 63 8.01 -5.72 27.93
N VAL A 64 8.33 -4.63 27.23
CA VAL A 64 9.11 -4.68 25.99
C VAL A 64 10.51 -5.26 26.23
N ALA A 65 11.17 -4.90 27.34
CA ALA A 65 12.47 -5.45 27.70
C ALA A 65 12.41 -6.96 27.95
N TYR A 66 11.37 -7.43 28.64
CA TYR A 66 11.13 -8.84 28.90
C TYR A 66 10.88 -9.61 27.59
N ALA A 67 9.95 -9.15 26.77
CA ALA A 67 9.61 -9.78 25.50
C ALA A 67 10.83 -9.92 24.56
N ARG A 68 11.69 -8.90 24.50
CA ARG A 68 12.92 -8.93 23.69
C ARG A 68 13.98 -9.90 24.22
N LYS A 69 14.04 -10.12 25.53
CA LYS A 69 15.09 -10.93 26.18
C LYS A 69 14.73 -12.42 26.23
N TYR A 70 13.45 -12.74 26.40
CA TYR A 70 13.02 -14.10 26.72
C TYR A 70 12.20 -14.77 25.61
N VAL A 71 11.64 -14.01 24.66
CA VAL A 71 10.73 -14.56 23.65
C VAL A 71 11.40 -14.52 22.27
N HIS A 72 11.67 -15.71 21.74
CA HIS A 72 12.28 -15.94 20.43
C HIS A 72 11.32 -16.74 19.54
N PRO A 73 10.36 -16.07 18.88
CA PRO A 73 9.35 -16.78 18.12
C PRO A 73 9.93 -17.51 16.92
N TRP A 74 9.37 -18.66 16.57
CA TRP A 74 9.65 -19.38 15.33
C TRP A 74 8.42 -19.49 14.45
N LEU A 75 8.63 -19.62 13.14
CA LEU A 75 7.55 -19.77 12.18
C LEU A 75 6.97 -21.18 12.19
N THR A 76 5.65 -21.28 12.27
CA THR A 76 4.93 -22.54 12.03
C THR A 76 4.87 -22.83 10.52
N ALA A 77 4.63 -24.10 10.18
CA ALA A 77 4.50 -24.54 8.80
C ALA A 77 3.35 -23.81 8.07
N GLY A 78 2.22 -23.60 8.74
CA GLY A 78 1.07 -22.87 8.18
C GLY A 78 1.41 -21.42 7.87
N ALA A 79 2.03 -20.71 8.82
CA ALA A 79 2.45 -19.31 8.62
C ALA A 79 3.47 -19.18 7.47
N THR A 80 4.42 -20.12 7.41
CA THR A 80 5.42 -20.21 6.34
C THR A 80 4.77 -20.33 4.97
N GLN A 81 3.80 -21.23 4.83
CA GLN A 81 3.11 -21.47 3.57
C GLN A 81 2.32 -20.23 3.11
N LYS A 82 1.64 -19.54 4.03
CA LYS A 82 0.88 -18.31 3.72
C LYS A 82 1.79 -17.20 3.21
N LEU A 83 2.90 -16.92 3.91
CA LEU A 83 3.87 -15.90 3.51
C LEU A 83 4.54 -16.22 2.18
N GLN A 84 4.91 -17.48 1.96
CA GLN A 84 5.48 -17.94 0.70
C GLN A 84 4.52 -17.79 -0.47
N THR A 85 3.26 -18.20 -0.29
CA THR A 85 2.23 -18.13 -1.32
C THR A 85 2.00 -16.68 -1.74
N PHE A 86 1.81 -15.80 -0.77
CA PHE A 86 1.62 -14.36 -1.03
C PHE A 86 2.83 -13.73 -1.72
N TYR A 87 4.06 -14.06 -1.31
CA TYR A 87 5.28 -13.56 -1.97
C TYR A 87 5.37 -13.99 -3.44
N LEU A 88 5.02 -15.24 -3.74
CA LEU A 88 5.04 -15.75 -5.11
C LEU A 88 3.94 -15.11 -5.97
N GLU A 89 2.76 -14.86 -5.40
CA GLU A 89 1.68 -14.11 -6.06
C GLU A 89 2.12 -12.69 -6.39
N LEU A 90 2.59 -11.95 -5.37
CA LEU A 90 3.08 -10.59 -5.52
C LEU A 90 4.15 -10.50 -6.62
N ARG A 91 5.08 -11.47 -6.65
CA ARG A 91 6.14 -11.51 -7.65
C ARG A 91 5.67 -11.84 -9.07
N LYS A 92 4.56 -12.56 -9.25
CA LYS A 92 3.96 -12.79 -10.57
C LYS A 92 3.34 -11.51 -11.11
N ASP A 93 2.59 -10.80 -10.26
CA ASP A 93 1.81 -9.63 -10.66
C ASP A 93 2.69 -8.42 -10.99
N HIS A 94 3.87 -8.29 -10.36
CA HIS A 94 4.79 -7.19 -10.63
C HIS A 94 5.67 -7.38 -11.89
N ARG A 95 5.59 -8.50 -12.60
CA ARG A 95 6.35 -8.69 -13.86
C ARG A 95 5.83 -7.82 -15.02
N THR A 96 4.63 -7.26 -14.90
CA THR A 96 3.95 -6.51 -15.96
C THR A 96 3.95 -5.00 -15.77
N ILE A 97 4.41 -4.49 -14.61
CA ILE A 97 4.32 -3.08 -14.22
C ILE A 97 5.73 -2.56 -13.95
N ASP A 98 6.10 -1.41 -14.53
CA ASP A 98 7.32 -0.61 -14.26
C ASP A 98 7.39 -0.08 -12.81
N SER A 99 7.22 -0.97 -11.84
CA SER A 99 7.22 -0.74 -10.40
C SER A 99 8.52 -1.27 -9.78
N THR A 100 8.80 -0.86 -8.54
CA THR A 100 9.96 -1.35 -7.79
C THR A 100 9.98 -2.89 -7.75
N PRO A 101 11.11 -3.53 -8.09
CA PRO A 101 11.17 -4.98 -8.14
C PRO A 101 10.93 -5.59 -6.76
N ILE A 102 10.06 -6.59 -6.69
CA ILE A 102 9.87 -7.38 -5.48
C ILE A 102 11.11 -8.21 -5.21
N THR A 103 11.80 -7.85 -4.14
CA THR A 103 13.02 -8.52 -3.71
C THR A 103 12.75 -9.46 -2.53
N THR A 104 13.67 -10.38 -2.28
CA THR A 104 13.66 -11.26 -1.10
C THR A 104 13.64 -10.48 0.22
N ARG A 105 14.09 -9.22 0.22
CA ARG A 105 14.00 -8.32 1.38
C ARG A 105 12.57 -8.11 1.85
N GLN A 106 11.58 -8.09 0.95
CA GLN A 106 10.18 -7.96 1.34
C GLN A 106 9.68 -9.21 2.06
N LEU A 107 10.12 -10.39 1.63
CA LEU A 107 9.83 -11.64 2.33
C LEU A 107 10.42 -11.64 3.74
N GLU A 108 11.69 -11.28 3.89
CA GLU A 108 12.31 -11.13 5.21
C GLU A 108 11.60 -10.11 6.09
N ALA A 109 11.14 -8.99 5.51
CA ALA A 109 10.41 -7.97 6.24
C ALA A 109 9.08 -8.51 6.78
N MET A 110 8.32 -9.25 5.96
CA MET A 110 7.08 -9.90 6.40
C MET A 110 7.33 -10.92 7.52
N VAL A 111 8.39 -11.74 7.40
CA VAL A 111 8.76 -12.70 8.45
C VAL A 111 9.08 -11.98 9.76
N ARG A 112 9.89 -10.92 9.73
CA ARG A 112 10.23 -10.12 10.92
C ARG A 112 9.00 -9.47 11.55
N LEU A 113 8.05 -8.99 10.75
CA LEU A 113 6.79 -8.41 11.26
C LEU A 113 5.93 -9.47 11.96
N ALA A 114 5.84 -10.68 11.39
CA ALA A 114 5.08 -11.78 11.99
C ALA A 114 5.72 -12.25 13.31
N GLU A 115 7.05 -12.38 13.36
CA GLU A 115 7.79 -12.66 14.59
C GLU A 115 7.63 -11.54 15.63
N ALA A 116 7.69 -10.27 15.21
CA ALA A 116 7.52 -9.13 16.12
C ALA A 116 6.14 -9.12 16.78
N ARG A 117 5.09 -9.49 16.04
CA ARG A 117 3.74 -9.60 16.57
C ARG A 117 3.62 -10.74 17.59
N ALA A 118 4.10 -11.94 17.25
CA ALA A 118 4.11 -13.06 18.19
C ALA A 118 4.90 -12.71 19.47
N ARG A 119 6.05 -12.03 19.33
CA ARG A 119 6.85 -11.54 20.45
C ARG A 119 6.10 -10.52 21.31
N ALA A 120 5.34 -9.61 20.69
CA ALA A 120 4.55 -8.60 21.40
C ALA A 120 3.45 -9.22 22.27
N GLU A 121 2.94 -10.40 21.88
CA GLU A 121 1.96 -11.18 22.64
C GLU A 121 2.62 -12.25 23.55
N LEU A 122 3.96 -12.23 23.70
CA LEU A 122 4.75 -13.21 24.44
C LEU A 122 4.59 -14.66 23.96
N ARG A 123 4.21 -14.84 22.69
CA ARG A 123 4.09 -16.16 22.05
C ARG A 123 5.40 -16.57 21.41
N GLU A 124 5.80 -17.82 21.63
CA GLU A 124 6.98 -18.42 20.99
C GLU A 124 6.68 -18.98 19.60
N GLN A 125 5.41 -19.05 19.20
CA GLN A 125 4.99 -19.58 17.90
C GLN A 125 4.28 -18.50 17.10
N VAL A 126 4.72 -18.30 15.85
CA VAL A 126 4.04 -17.46 14.87
C VAL A 126 2.92 -18.28 14.23
N THR A 127 1.69 -17.81 14.38
CA THR A 127 0.47 -18.49 13.89
C THR A 127 0.12 -18.05 12.48
N GLU A 128 -0.81 -18.76 11.83
CA GLU A 128 -1.33 -18.38 10.51
C GLU A 128 -2.04 -17.02 10.54
N SER A 129 -2.75 -16.71 11.62
CA SER A 129 -3.40 -15.40 11.82
C SER A 129 -2.37 -14.26 11.88
N ASP A 130 -1.15 -14.53 12.37
CA ASP A 130 -0.06 -13.55 12.34
C ASP A 130 0.37 -13.24 10.91
N ALA A 131 0.54 -14.28 10.10
CA ALA A 131 0.88 -14.14 8.69
C ALA A 131 -0.21 -13.38 7.91
N GLU A 132 -1.49 -13.68 8.15
CA GLU A 132 -2.61 -13.02 7.47
C GLU A 132 -2.68 -11.52 7.75
N GLN A 133 -2.53 -11.10 9.01
CA GLN A 133 -2.52 -9.67 9.33
C GLN A 133 -1.29 -8.96 8.79
N VAL A 134 -0.13 -9.61 8.76
CA VAL A 134 1.07 -9.03 8.13
C VAL A 134 0.88 -8.87 6.62
N ILE A 135 0.26 -9.86 5.96
CA ILE A 135 -0.11 -9.77 4.54
C ILE A 135 -1.07 -8.59 4.34
N GLU A 136 -2.06 -8.41 5.22
CA GLU A 136 -2.98 -7.29 5.14
C GLU A 136 -2.26 -5.94 5.31
N ILE A 137 -1.36 -5.81 6.30
CA ILE A 137 -0.53 -4.61 6.48
C ILE A 137 0.31 -4.34 5.23
N MET A 138 0.93 -5.38 4.66
CA MET A 138 1.74 -5.25 3.46
C MET A 138 0.91 -4.79 2.26
N ARG A 139 -0.29 -5.38 2.08
CA ARG A 139 -1.24 -4.95 1.06
C ARG A 139 -1.62 -3.48 1.27
N CYS A 140 -2.01 -3.09 2.49
CA CYS A 140 -2.30 -1.69 2.81
C CYS A 140 -1.13 -0.77 2.53
N SER A 141 0.11 -1.14 2.87
CA SER A 141 1.29 -0.31 2.62
C SER A 141 1.58 -0.17 1.13
N LEU A 142 1.42 -1.25 0.36
CA LEU A 142 1.55 -1.18 -1.10
C LEU A 142 0.47 -0.26 -1.68
N PHE A 143 -0.79 -0.45 -1.28
CA PHE A 143 -1.92 0.40 -1.69
C PHE A 143 -1.76 1.87 -1.28
N GLN A 144 -1.29 2.16 -0.07
CA GLN A 144 -1.00 3.53 0.41
C GLN A 144 0.21 4.16 -0.27
N THR A 145 1.16 3.36 -0.79
CA THR A 145 2.21 3.91 -1.67
C THR A 145 1.62 4.39 -3.01
N TYR A 146 0.37 4.03 -3.32
CA TYR A 146 -0.41 4.55 -4.43
C TYR A 146 -1.51 5.54 -3.99
N GLU A 147 -1.52 6.01 -2.74
CA GLU A 147 -2.38 7.10 -2.27
C GLU A 147 -1.50 8.26 -1.81
N ASP A 148 -1.56 9.40 -2.51
CA ASP A 148 -0.85 10.61 -2.10
C ASP A 148 -1.40 11.17 -0.77
N GLU A 149 -0.59 12.00 -0.09
CA GLU A 149 -0.84 12.59 1.26
C GLU A 149 -2.17 13.37 1.41
N GLU A 150 -2.92 13.56 0.32
CA GLU A 150 -4.24 14.22 0.30
C GLU A 150 -5.42 13.24 0.29
N GLY A 151 -5.20 11.93 0.48
CA GLY A 151 -6.29 10.94 0.56
C GLY A 151 -7.02 10.73 -0.77
N THR A 152 -6.41 11.17 -1.87
CA THR A 152 -6.85 10.83 -3.22
C THR A 152 -6.23 9.49 -3.57
N MET A 153 -7.05 8.45 -3.73
CA MET A 153 -6.63 7.19 -4.32
C MET A 153 -6.03 7.47 -5.70
N ASP A 154 -4.71 7.43 -5.84
CA ASP A 154 -4.06 7.62 -7.12
C ASP A 154 -4.10 6.31 -7.90
N PHE A 155 -5.31 5.98 -8.39
CA PHE A 155 -5.55 4.96 -9.41
C PHE A 155 -4.90 5.29 -10.76
N SER A 156 -4.16 6.40 -10.87
CA SER A 156 -3.64 6.93 -12.12
C SER A 156 -2.60 6.03 -12.80
N ARG A 157 -2.10 4.98 -12.13
CA ARG A 157 -1.14 4.04 -12.73
C ARG A 157 -1.68 2.69 -13.19
N SER A 158 -2.79 2.14 -12.69
CA SER A 158 -3.30 0.89 -13.27
C SER A 158 -4.79 0.64 -13.05
N GLN A 159 -5.47 0.45 -14.19
CA GLN A 159 -6.79 -0.17 -14.38
C GLN A 159 -8.03 0.71 -14.20
N MET A 160 -8.32 1.44 -15.29
CA MET A 160 -9.50 1.20 -16.13
C MET A 160 -10.85 1.07 -15.39
N GLY A 161 -11.59 2.18 -15.39
CA GLY A 161 -12.98 2.20 -14.98
C GLY A 161 -13.88 3.21 -15.67
N THR A 162 -13.40 4.08 -16.57
CA THR A 162 -14.25 4.90 -17.48
C THR A 162 -13.43 5.41 -18.67
N GLY A 163 -13.69 4.90 -19.88
CA GLY A 163 -13.39 5.56 -21.17
C GLY A 163 -11.93 5.93 -21.46
N VAL A 164 -11.21 5.03 -22.13
CA VAL A 164 -9.79 5.11 -22.55
C VAL A 164 -9.42 6.31 -23.45
N SER A 165 -10.37 7.18 -23.83
CA SER A 165 -10.08 8.37 -24.65
C SER A 165 -9.71 9.60 -23.81
N GLY A 166 -10.35 9.81 -22.66
CA GLY A 166 -10.21 11.07 -21.92
C GLY A 166 -8.82 11.28 -21.31
N THR A 167 -8.16 10.22 -20.85
CA THR A 167 -6.87 10.32 -20.16
C THR A 167 -5.67 10.40 -21.11
N SER A 168 -5.73 9.74 -22.27
CA SER A 168 -4.73 9.91 -23.33
C SER A 168 -4.77 11.32 -23.91
N ASP A 169 -5.97 11.85 -24.09
CA ASP A 169 -6.19 13.18 -24.66
C ASP A 169 -5.67 14.28 -23.74
N VAL A 170 -5.91 14.16 -22.42
CA VAL A 170 -5.39 15.09 -21.42
C VAL A 170 -3.86 15.02 -21.35
N LYS A 171 -3.25 13.83 -21.34
CA LYS A 171 -1.78 13.68 -21.36
C LYS A 171 -1.16 14.28 -22.62
N ARG A 172 -1.78 14.05 -23.78
CA ARG A 172 -1.34 14.61 -25.07
C ARG A 172 -1.46 16.14 -25.07
N PHE A 173 -2.54 16.67 -24.50
CA PHE A 173 -2.76 18.10 -24.35
C PHE A 173 -1.68 18.76 -23.47
N VAL A 174 -1.40 18.20 -22.29
CA VAL A 174 -0.33 18.69 -21.40
C VAL A 174 1.03 18.65 -22.09
N ALA A 175 1.36 17.58 -22.81
CA ALA A 175 2.61 17.48 -23.58
C ALA A 175 2.72 18.56 -24.67
N LYS A 176 1.60 18.89 -25.35
CA LYS A 176 1.57 19.98 -26.32
C LYS A 176 1.73 21.34 -25.66
N LEU A 177 1.13 21.57 -24.47
CA LEU A 177 1.34 22.80 -23.72
C LEU A 177 2.82 22.99 -23.36
N HIS A 178 3.50 21.94 -22.87
CA HIS A 178 4.95 21.99 -22.64
C HIS A 178 5.74 22.31 -23.92
N LYS A 179 5.37 21.72 -25.05
CA LYS A 179 6.02 21.99 -26.34
C LYS A 179 5.85 23.46 -26.78
N VAL A 180 4.63 23.99 -26.70
CA VAL A 180 4.35 25.40 -27.05
C VAL A 180 5.09 26.34 -26.10
N SER A 181 5.16 25.99 -24.81
CA SER A 181 5.90 26.73 -23.79
C SER A 181 7.38 26.85 -24.14
N GLN A 182 7.98 25.76 -24.63
CA GLN A 182 9.38 25.73 -25.08
C GLN A 182 9.61 26.55 -26.36
N GLU A 183 8.68 26.49 -27.32
CA GLU A 183 8.78 27.21 -28.59
C GLU A 183 8.58 28.73 -28.42
N THR A 184 7.73 29.15 -27.47
CA THR A 184 7.42 30.58 -27.23
C THR A 184 8.15 31.20 -26.05
N TYR A 185 8.94 30.41 -25.30
CA TYR A 185 9.58 30.80 -24.02
C TYR A 185 8.60 31.42 -23.03
N ASN A 186 7.31 31.10 -23.16
CA ASN A 186 6.24 31.65 -22.35
C ASN A 186 5.45 30.53 -21.70
N ASN A 187 5.44 30.52 -20.36
CA ASN A 187 4.78 29.49 -19.56
C ASN A 187 3.38 29.94 -19.11
N MET A 188 2.89 31.08 -19.60
CA MET A 188 1.56 31.62 -19.31
C MET A 188 0.60 31.36 -20.46
N PHE A 189 -0.51 30.70 -20.16
CA PHE A 189 -1.56 30.36 -21.11
C PHE A 189 -2.91 30.94 -20.67
N THR A 190 -3.59 31.60 -21.61
CA THR A 190 -4.98 32.04 -21.41
C THR A 190 -5.94 30.89 -21.71
N PHE A 191 -7.10 30.88 -21.07
CA PHE A 191 -8.16 29.90 -21.32
C PHE A 191 -8.51 29.76 -22.81
N SER A 192 -8.64 30.89 -23.52
CA SER A 192 -8.92 30.92 -24.96
C SER A 192 -7.81 30.26 -25.78
N MET A 193 -6.55 30.52 -25.45
CA MET A 193 -5.39 29.93 -26.12
C MET A 193 -5.35 28.41 -25.92
N MET A 194 -5.60 27.94 -24.70
CA MET A 194 -5.68 26.52 -24.38
C MET A 194 -6.82 25.82 -25.12
N GLN A 195 -7.97 26.50 -25.27
CA GLN A 195 -9.10 25.99 -26.03
C GLN A 195 -8.77 25.88 -27.53
N THR A 196 -8.04 26.86 -28.09
CA THR A 196 -7.54 26.79 -29.48
C THR A 196 -6.59 25.61 -29.67
N ILE A 197 -5.64 25.41 -28.76
CA ILE A 197 -4.69 24.29 -28.81
C ILE A 197 -5.41 22.94 -28.72
N ALA A 198 -6.40 22.81 -27.83
CA ALA A 198 -7.20 21.59 -27.72
C ALA A 198 -7.96 21.27 -29.02
N THR A 199 -8.53 22.32 -29.65
CA THR A 199 -9.26 22.21 -30.91
C THR A 199 -8.34 21.83 -32.07
N GLU A 200 -7.15 22.42 -32.14
CA GLU A 200 -6.11 22.12 -33.14
C GLU A 200 -5.67 20.65 -33.06
N MET A 201 -5.63 20.09 -31.84
CA MET A 201 -5.29 18.69 -31.60
C MET A 201 -6.42 17.70 -31.91
N GLY A 202 -7.61 18.18 -32.24
CA GLY A 202 -8.80 17.35 -32.47
C GLY A 202 -9.43 16.78 -31.20
N LEU A 203 -9.09 17.33 -30.03
CA LEU A 203 -9.60 16.85 -28.74
C LEU A 203 -10.99 17.43 -28.48
N ARG A 204 -12.00 16.56 -28.41
CA ARG A 204 -13.39 16.96 -28.14
C ARG A 204 -13.71 16.80 -26.67
N PHE A 205 -13.65 17.91 -25.95
CA PHE A 205 -14.01 17.96 -24.55
C PHE A 205 -15.44 18.50 -24.39
N THR A 206 -16.33 17.72 -23.74
CA THR A 206 -17.72 18.13 -23.46
C THR A 206 -17.78 19.32 -22.50
N ASN A 207 -16.89 19.37 -21.51
CA ASN A 207 -16.74 20.50 -20.61
C ASN A 207 -15.26 20.82 -20.41
N PHE A 208 -14.75 21.80 -21.16
CA PHE A 208 -13.34 22.18 -21.10
C PHE A 208 -12.95 22.80 -19.75
N GLN A 209 -13.90 23.47 -19.09
CA GLN A 209 -13.68 24.08 -17.79
C GLN A 209 -13.32 23.02 -16.72
N ASP A 210 -14.07 21.91 -16.69
CA ASP A 210 -13.81 20.80 -15.76
C ASP A 210 -12.42 20.19 -15.95
N ILE A 211 -11.88 20.22 -17.18
CA ILE A 211 -10.56 19.67 -17.49
C ILE A 211 -9.47 20.62 -17.01
N ILE A 212 -9.66 21.92 -17.22
CA ILE A 212 -8.73 22.94 -16.71
C ILE A 212 -8.72 22.95 -15.19
N ASP A 213 -9.88 22.80 -14.55
CA ASP A 213 -9.96 22.72 -13.08
C ASP A 213 -9.31 21.44 -12.57
N ARG A 214 -9.45 20.30 -13.27
CA ARG A 214 -8.70 19.07 -12.97
C ARG A 214 -7.19 19.25 -13.12
N LEU A 215 -6.72 19.87 -14.21
CA LEU A 215 -5.30 20.12 -14.43
C LEU A 215 -4.72 21.09 -13.38
N ASN A 216 -5.54 22.03 -12.90
CA ASN A 216 -5.17 22.93 -11.84
C ASN A 216 -5.03 22.22 -10.49
N ASN A 217 -5.97 21.32 -10.18
CA ASN A 217 -5.91 20.52 -8.95
C ASN A 217 -4.75 19.51 -8.98
N GLN A 218 -4.38 19.00 -10.16
CA GLN A 218 -3.24 18.11 -10.36
C GLN A 218 -1.89 18.84 -10.46
N ASN A 219 -1.84 20.16 -10.22
CA ASN A 219 -0.65 20.99 -10.31
C ASN A 219 0.08 21.01 -11.66
N TYR A 220 -0.50 20.48 -12.75
CA TYR A 220 0.05 20.62 -14.10
C TYR A 220 0.01 22.08 -14.59
N ILE A 221 -1.03 22.80 -14.19
CA ILE A 221 -1.17 24.24 -14.39
C ILE A 221 -1.59 24.91 -13.10
N ILE A 222 -1.29 26.19 -12.91
CA ILE A 222 -1.67 26.97 -11.75
C ILE A 222 -2.40 28.22 -12.22
N LYS A 223 -3.62 28.41 -11.74
CA LYS A 223 -4.40 29.64 -12.01
C LYS A 223 -3.71 30.84 -11.35
N LYS A 224 -3.23 31.78 -12.15
CA LYS A 224 -2.55 33.02 -11.68
C LYS A 224 -3.42 34.27 -11.82
N GLY A 225 -4.48 34.22 -12.63
CA GLY A 225 -5.37 35.37 -12.84
C GLY A 225 -6.73 34.97 -13.44
N PRO A 226 -7.61 35.94 -13.73
CA PRO A 226 -8.88 35.66 -14.38
C PRO A 226 -8.61 35.07 -15.76
N ARG A 227 -8.91 33.77 -15.92
CA ARG A 227 -8.68 32.98 -17.15
C ARG A 227 -7.20 32.86 -17.58
N SER A 228 -6.25 33.05 -16.66
CA SER A 228 -4.82 32.91 -16.93
C SER A 228 -4.20 31.82 -16.06
N TYR A 229 -3.45 30.93 -16.69
CA TYR A 229 -2.89 29.72 -16.08
C TYR A 229 -1.41 29.59 -16.41
N GLN A 230 -0.59 29.32 -15.41
CA GLN A 230 0.84 29.10 -15.55
C GLN A 230 1.12 27.60 -15.62
N LEU A 231 1.94 27.15 -16.56
CA LEU A 231 2.43 25.78 -16.59
C LEU A 231 3.42 25.57 -15.44
N THR A 232 3.25 24.50 -14.66
CA THR A 232 4.22 24.12 -13.64
C THR A 232 5.35 23.35 -14.32
N THR A 233 6.54 23.93 -14.33
CA THR A 233 7.75 23.27 -14.84
C THR A 233 8.50 22.69 -13.65
N PHE A 234 8.75 21.37 -13.66
CA PHE A 234 9.74 20.71 -12.81
C PHE A 234 11.10 20.68 -13.52
#